data_AF-A0A377TPI9-F1
#
_entry.id   AF-A0A377TPI9-F1
#
_cell.length_a   1.000
_cell.length_b   1.000
_cell.length_c   1.000
_cell.angle_alpha   90.00
_cell.angle_beta   90.00
_cell.angle_gamma   90.00
#
_symmetry.space_group_name_H-M   'P 1'
#
loop_
_entity.id
_entity.type
_entity.pdbx_description
1 polymer ?
#
loop_
_entity_poly.entity_id
_entity_poly.type
_entity_poly.pdbx_seq_one_letter_code
_entity_poly.pdbx_strand_id
1 'polypeptide(L)'
;MLDGLVEWAPAPMPRNTDTREVTATEEKFTGFVFKIQANMDPKHRDRVAFMRVVSGKYEKGMKLRQVRIGKDVVISDALTFMAGDRSHVEEAYPGDIIGLHNHGTIQIGDTFTQAR
;
A
#
# COMPACT_ATOMS: atom_id res chain seq x y z
N MET A 1 -3.66 -2.70 29.01
CA MET A 1 -3.04 -1.74 28.06
C MET A 1 -3.36 -2.12 26.62
N LEU A 2 -3.14 -3.39 26.23
CA LEU A 2 -3.56 -3.91 24.92
C LEU A 2 -5.08 -3.91 24.74
N ASP A 3 -5.86 -4.26 25.77
CA ASP A 3 -7.33 -4.25 25.67
C ASP A 3 -7.89 -2.85 25.40
N GLY A 4 -7.39 -1.84 26.12
CA GLY A 4 -7.76 -0.44 25.87
C GLY A 4 -7.31 0.10 24.51
N LEU A 5 -6.25 -0.48 23.91
CA LEU A 5 -5.86 -0.14 22.54
C LEU A 5 -6.86 -0.70 21.53
N VAL A 6 -7.31 -1.94 21.71
CA VAL A 6 -8.32 -2.54 20.82
C VAL A 6 -9.66 -1.82 20.94
N GLU A 7 -10.02 -1.37 22.14
CA GLU A 7 -11.31 -0.73 22.42
C GLU A 7 -11.37 0.74 21.98
N TRP A 8 -10.26 1.49 22.09
CA TRP A 8 -10.25 2.94 21.83
C TRP A 8 -9.49 3.37 20.59
N ALA A 9 -8.65 2.51 19.99
CA ALA A 9 -7.96 2.89 18.78
C ALA A 9 -8.96 3.04 17.62
N PRO A 10 -8.83 4.09 16.80
CA PRO A 10 -9.72 4.28 15.68
C PRO A 10 -9.47 3.20 14.63
N ALA A 11 -10.57 2.74 14.02
CA ALA A 11 -10.54 1.97 12.80
C ALA A 11 -9.85 2.78 11.66
N PRO A 12 -9.55 2.16 10.51
CA PRO A 12 -8.98 2.86 9.36
C PRO A 12 -9.77 4.13 9.03
N MET A 13 -9.14 5.28 9.28
CA MET A 13 -9.78 6.58 9.09
C MET A 13 -9.79 7.00 7.62
N PRO A 14 -10.78 7.80 7.20
CA PRO A 14 -10.79 8.42 5.89
C PRO A 14 -9.52 9.25 5.62
N ARG A 15 -9.18 9.38 4.34
CA ARG A 15 -8.04 10.17 3.89
C ARG A 15 -8.50 11.24 2.92
N ASN A 16 -8.19 12.49 3.23
CA ASN A 16 -8.40 13.60 2.31
C ASN A 16 -7.43 13.52 1.13
N THR A 17 -7.97 13.73 -0.06
CA THR A 17 -7.22 13.90 -1.30
C THR A 17 -7.59 15.25 -1.93
N ASP A 18 -6.86 15.67 -2.97
CA ASP A 18 -7.14 16.92 -3.67
C ASP A 18 -8.52 16.94 -4.37
N THR A 19 -9.13 15.76 -4.58
CA THR A 19 -10.41 15.64 -5.31
C THR A 19 -11.60 15.38 -4.39
N ARG A 20 -11.43 14.52 -3.39
CA ARG A 20 -12.48 14.09 -2.45
C ARG A 20 -11.88 13.43 -1.21
N GLU A 21 -12.70 13.24 -0.20
CA GLU A 21 -12.39 12.33 0.89
C GLU A 21 -12.54 10.87 0.39
N VAL A 22 -11.56 10.03 0.71
CA VAL A 22 -11.60 8.60 0.44
C VAL A 22 -11.87 7.87 1.75
N THR A 23 -12.96 7.14 1.80
CA THR A 23 -13.40 6.40 2.99
C THR A 23 -12.91 4.95 2.93
N ALA A 24 -12.57 4.38 4.08
CA ALA A 24 -12.08 3.00 4.16
C ALA A 24 -13.12 1.96 3.73
N THR A 25 -14.40 2.32 3.72
CA THR A 25 -15.52 1.47 3.31
C THR A 25 -15.71 1.37 1.80
N GLU A 26 -14.96 2.11 0.99
CA GLU A 26 -15.08 2.00 -0.47
C GLU A 26 -14.54 0.66 -0.97
N GLU A 27 -15.25 0.05 -1.92
CA GLU A 27 -14.85 -1.24 -2.51
C GLU A 27 -13.59 -1.14 -3.38
N LYS A 28 -13.39 0.02 -4.00
CA LYS A 28 -12.27 0.22 -4.94
C LYS A 28 -10.97 0.40 -4.19
N PHE A 29 -9.94 -0.31 -4.66
CA PHE A 29 -8.62 -0.22 -4.08
C PHE A 29 -8.04 1.19 -4.24
N THR A 30 -7.60 1.77 -3.13
CA THR A 30 -6.75 2.96 -3.13
C THR A 30 -5.65 2.82 -2.08
N GLY A 31 -4.47 3.35 -2.40
CA GLY A 31 -3.36 3.38 -1.48
C GLY A 31 -2.34 4.43 -1.87
N PHE A 32 -1.51 4.84 -0.90
CA PHE A 32 -0.45 5.80 -1.14
C PHE A 32 0.87 5.38 -0.49
N VAL A 33 1.97 5.69 -1.16
CA VAL A 33 3.32 5.40 -0.70
C VAL A 33 3.76 6.47 0.28
N PHE A 34 4.13 6.08 1.50
CA PHE A 34 4.55 7.03 2.53
C PHE A 34 6.04 6.91 2.90
N LYS A 35 6.66 5.77 2.58
CA LYS A 35 8.08 5.51 2.87
C LYS A 35 8.69 4.69 1.74
N ILE A 36 9.93 4.98 1.38
CA ILE A 36 10.73 4.12 0.51
C ILE A 36 12.01 3.76 1.26
N GLN A 37 12.29 2.47 1.36
CA GLN A 37 13.53 1.97 1.95
C GLN A 37 14.37 1.36 0.85
N ALA A 38 15.59 1.85 0.70
CA ALA A 38 16.57 1.34 -0.25
C ALA A 38 17.56 0.40 0.43
N ASN A 39 18.22 -0.43 -0.38
CA ASN A 39 19.32 -1.30 0.05
C ASN A 39 18.89 -2.35 1.07
N MET A 40 17.72 -2.96 0.81
CA MET A 40 17.13 -4.01 1.64
C MET A 40 17.79 -5.38 1.47
N ASP A 41 18.50 -5.60 0.35
CA ASP A 41 19.42 -6.71 0.09
C ASP A 41 20.75 -6.09 -0.40
N PRO A 42 21.92 -6.42 0.18
CA PRO A 42 23.20 -5.93 -0.31
C PRO A 42 23.54 -6.38 -1.75
N LYS A 43 22.98 -7.49 -2.25
CA LYS A 43 23.31 -8.07 -3.56
C LYS A 43 22.46 -7.53 -4.69
N HIS A 44 21.19 -7.24 -4.41
CA HIS A 44 20.24 -6.70 -5.36
C HIS A 44 19.88 -5.31 -4.84
N ARG A 45 20.11 -4.24 -5.62
CA ARG A 45 19.81 -2.86 -5.22
C ARG A 45 18.29 -2.62 -5.13
N ASP A 46 17.63 -3.39 -4.29
CA ASP A 46 16.19 -3.45 -4.16
C ASP A 46 15.73 -2.32 -3.26
N ARG A 47 14.72 -1.62 -3.78
CA ARG A 47 14.00 -0.59 -3.05
C ARG A 47 12.60 -1.10 -2.83
N VAL A 48 12.13 -0.99 -1.60
CA VAL A 48 10.74 -1.33 -1.27
C VAL A 48 10.01 -0.04 -0.94
N ALA A 49 8.94 0.22 -1.68
CA ALA A 49 8.01 1.30 -1.41
C ALA A 49 6.92 0.79 -0.48
N PHE A 50 6.85 1.34 0.72
CA PHE A 50 5.80 1.04 1.69
C PHE A 50 4.58 1.88 1.36
N MET A 51 3.52 1.17 1.00
CA MET A 51 2.22 1.72 0.68
C MET A 51 1.24 1.40 1.80
N ARG A 52 0.47 2.41 2.22
CA ARG A 52 -0.67 2.23 3.09
C ARG A 52 -1.93 2.07 2.25
N VAL A 53 -2.69 1.02 2.51
CA VAL A 53 -4.01 0.83 1.90
C VAL A 53 -5.01 1.74 2.60
N VAL A 54 -5.76 2.52 1.82
CA VAL A 54 -6.75 3.49 2.32
C VAL A 54 -8.16 2.95 2.14
N SER A 55 -8.47 2.31 1.02
CA SER A 55 -9.77 1.71 0.74
C SER A 55 -9.66 0.49 -0.14
N GLY A 56 -10.74 -0.29 -0.19
CA GLY A 56 -10.86 -1.49 -1.00
C GLY A 56 -9.95 -2.61 -0.54
N LYS A 57 -9.83 -3.62 -1.40
CA LYS A 57 -9.04 -4.82 -1.15
C LYS A 57 -7.93 -4.93 -2.18
N TYR A 58 -6.70 -5.15 -1.71
CA TYR A 58 -5.60 -5.57 -2.55
C TYR A 58 -5.72 -7.08 -2.80
N GLU A 59 -5.50 -7.50 -4.05
CA GLU A 59 -5.39 -8.91 -4.41
C GLU A 59 -4.13 -9.11 -5.26
N LYS A 60 -3.42 -10.20 -5.01
CA LYS A 60 -2.19 -10.54 -5.75
C LYS A 60 -2.46 -10.62 -7.25
N GLY A 61 -1.64 -9.90 -8.02
CA GLY A 61 -1.77 -9.85 -9.48
C GLY A 61 -2.77 -8.82 -9.98
N MET A 62 -3.39 -8.02 -9.10
CA MET A 62 -4.31 -6.98 -9.54
C MET A 62 -3.58 -5.87 -10.32
N LYS A 63 -4.31 -5.27 -11.25
CA LYS A 63 -3.84 -4.15 -12.07
C LYS A 63 -4.19 -2.83 -11.37
N LEU A 64 -3.17 -2.07 -11.00
CA LEU A 64 -3.30 -0.77 -10.35
C LEU A 64 -2.82 0.34 -11.28
N ARG A 65 -3.43 1.51 -11.17
CA ARG A 65 -3.01 2.71 -11.89
C ARG A 65 -2.22 3.63 -10.97
N GLN A 66 -0.97 3.89 -11.34
CA GLN A 66 -0.13 4.89 -10.69
C GLN A 66 -0.53 6.27 -11.20
N VAL A 67 -1.20 7.05 -10.35
CA VAL A 67 -1.86 8.30 -10.74
C VAL A 67 -0.87 9.32 -11.30
N ARG A 68 0.30 9.47 -10.66
CA ARG A 68 1.32 10.45 -11.04
C ARG A 68 1.83 10.29 -12.47
N ILE A 69 2.09 9.06 -12.91
CA ILE A 69 2.62 8.78 -14.25
C ILE A 69 1.54 8.36 -15.25
N GLY A 70 0.30 8.16 -14.79
CA GLY A 70 -0.82 7.73 -15.61
C GLY A 70 -0.65 6.34 -16.25
N LYS A 71 0.24 5.51 -15.70
CA LYS A 71 0.49 4.15 -16.18
C LYS A 71 -0.19 3.12 -15.29
N ASP A 72 -0.63 2.05 -15.92
CA ASP A 72 -1.12 0.89 -15.20
C ASP A 72 0.03 -0.08 -14.96
N VAL A 73 0.09 -0.61 -13.75
CA VAL A 73 1.12 -1.51 -13.24
C VAL A 73 0.42 -2.73 -12.65
N VAL A 74 0.85 -3.92 -13.06
CA VAL A 74 0.41 -5.17 -12.44
C VAL A 74 1.28 -5.41 -11.22
N ILE A 75 0.65 -5.58 -10.05
CA ILE A 75 1.37 -5.87 -8.82
C ILE A 75 1.31 -7.37 -8.57
N SER A 76 2.33 -8.10 -9.00
CA SER A 76 2.47 -9.54 -8.74
C SER A 76 3.13 -9.85 -7.40
N ASP A 77 4.07 -8.99 -6.99
CA ASP A 77 4.99 -9.24 -5.88
C ASP A 77 4.91 -8.14 -4.84
N ALA A 78 3.77 -8.07 -4.15
CA ALA A 78 3.65 -7.30 -2.93
C ALA A 78 4.13 -8.10 -1.72
N LEU A 79 4.85 -7.43 -0.83
CA LEU A 79 5.34 -7.97 0.43
C LEU A 79 4.45 -7.49 1.57
N THR A 80 4.17 -8.35 2.54
CA THR A 80 3.72 -7.95 3.87
C THR A 80 4.85 -8.13 4.87
N PHE A 81 4.79 -7.36 5.95
CA PHE A 81 5.78 -7.37 7.02
C PHE A 81 5.10 -7.86 8.29
N MET A 82 5.16 -9.17 8.52
CA MET A 82 4.64 -9.79 9.73
C MET A 82 5.81 -10.13 10.66
N ALA A 83 5.83 -9.54 11.85
CA ALA A 83 6.75 -9.89 12.95
C ALA A 83 8.26 -9.96 12.59
N GLY A 84 8.71 -9.13 11.63
CA GLY A 84 10.11 -9.08 11.20
C GLY A 84 10.44 -9.95 9.98
N ASP A 85 9.54 -10.85 9.59
CA ASP A 85 9.64 -11.65 8.38
C ASP A 85 8.92 -11.01 7.20
N ARG A 86 9.47 -11.25 6.01
CA ARG A 86 8.92 -10.80 4.73
C ARG A 86 8.18 -11.97 4.11
N SER A 87 6.88 -11.81 3.87
CA SER A 87 6.09 -12.81 3.14
C SER A 87 5.36 -12.16 1.98
N HIS A 88 5.04 -12.96 0.97
CA HIS A 88 4.19 -12.50 -0.12
C HIS A 88 2.76 -12.36 0.40
N VAL A 89 2.17 -11.19 0.16
CA VAL A 89 0.78 -10.93 0.56
C VAL A 89 -0.15 -11.37 -0.56
N GLU A 90 -1.14 -12.20 -0.23
CA GLU A 90 -2.20 -12.59 -1.17
C GLU A 90 -3.29 -11.53 -1.21
N GLU A 91 -3.67 -11.02 -0.05
CA GLU A 91 -4.73 -10.02 0.12
C GLU A 91 -4.38 -9.02 1.22
N ALA A 92 -4.77 -7.75 1.05
CA ALA A 92 -4.61 -6.72 2.10
C ALA A 92 -5.82 -5.78 2.15
N TYR A 93 -6.10 -5.26 3.35
CA TYR A 93 -7.28 -4.47 3.67
C TYR A 93 -6.92 -3.03 4.07
N PRO A 94 -7.90 -2.11 4.14
CA PRO A 94 -7.66 -0.74 4.58
C PRO A 94 -6.99 -0.68 5.95
N GLY A 95 -5.92 0.11 6.06
CA GLY A 95 -5.08 0.17 7.25
C GLY A 95 -3.80 -0.65 7.17
N ASP A 96 -3.77 -1.70 6.33
CA ASP A 96 -2.58 -2.52 6.14
C ASP A 96 -1.47 -1.77 5.40
N ILE A 97 -0.23 -2.21 5.65
CA ILE A 97 0.96 -1.71 5.00
C ILE A 97 1.53 -2.81 4.11
N ILE A 98 1.58 -2.56 2.81
CA ILE A 98 2.18 -3.46 1.82
C ILE A 98 3.43 -2.85 1.20
N GLY A 99 4.42 -3.68 0.94
CA GLY A 99 5.67 -3.32 0.28
C GLY A 99 5.62 -3.62 -1.20
N LEU A 100 5.83 -2.62 -2.05
CA LEU A 100 5.95 -2.78 -3.49
C LEU A 100 7.42 -2.71 -3.90
N HIS A 101 7.85 -3.64 -4.75
CA HIS A 101 9.17 -3.58 -5.36
C HIS A 101 9.29 -2.35 -6.26
N ASN A 102 10.34 -1.56 -6.05
CA ASN A 102 10.55 -0.29 -6.73
C ASN A 102 11.84 -0.31 -7.56
N HIS A 103 11.69 -0.36 -8.89
CA HIS A 103 12.79 -0.23 -9.83
C HIS A 103 13.16 1.23 -10.14
N GLY A 104 12.62 2.21 -9.41
CA GLY A 104 12.86 3.64 -9.57
C GLY A 104 11.68 4.42 -10.13
N THR A 105 10.54 3.76 -10.39
CA THR A 105 9.31 4.37 -10.91
C THR A 105 8.41 4.92 -9.80
N ILE A 106 8.55 4.43 -8.57
CA ILE A 106 7.72 4.79 -7.42
C ILE A 106 8.44 5.82 -6.55
N GLN A 107 7.70 6.85 -6.14
CA GLN A 107 8.16 7.95 -5.29
C GLN A 107 7.31 8.06 -4.02
N ILE A 108 7.82 8.78 -3.01
CA ILE A 108 7.05 9.08 -1.79
C ILE A 108 5.88 9.99 -2.19
N GLY A 109 4.69 9.68 -1.68
CA GLY A 109 3.44 10.35 -2.03
C GLY A 109 2.74 9.78 -3.26
N ASP A 110 3.35 8.83 -3.98
CA ASP A 110 2.68 8.21 -5.12
C ASP A 110 1.40 7.50 -4.69
N THR A 111 0.31 7.82 -5.39
CA THR A 111 -1.01 7.25 -5.16
C THR A 111 -1.32 6.21 -6.23
N PHE A 112 -1.81 5.06 -5.79
CA PHE A 112 -2.28 3.96 -6.60
C PHE A 112 -3.79 3.82 -6.43
N THR A 113 -4.48 3.62 -7.56
CA THR A 113 -5.93 3.42 -7.60
C THR A 113 -6.24 2.19 -8.44
N GLN A 114 -7.37 1.52 -8.21
CA GLN A 114 -7.79 0.42 -9.07
C GLN A 114 -7.97 0.91 -10.52
N ALA A 115 -7.33 0.23 -11.46
CA ALA A 115 -7.51 0.55 -12.89
C ALA A 115 -8.96 0.28 -13.30
N ARG A 116 -9.50 1.10 -14.20
CA ARG A 116 -10.79 0.85 -14.85
C ARG A 116 -10.69 -0.27 -15.87
#